data_AF-A0A937R5D1-F1
#
_entry.id   AF-A0A937R5D1-F1
#
_cell.length_a   1.000
_cell.length_b   1.000
_cell.length_c   1.000
_cell.angle_alpha   90.00
_cell.angle_beta   90.00
_cell.angle_gamma   90.00
#
_symmetry.space_group_name_H-M   'P 1'
#
loop_
_entity.id
_entity.type
_entity.pdbx_description
1 polymer ?
#
loop_
_entity_poly.entity_id
_entity_poly.type
_entity_poly.pdbx_seq_one_letter_code
_entity_poly.pdbx_strand_id
1 'polypeptide(L)'
;MKPSQFVKAAVAEIREAVGDGAAISALSGGVDSAVVTVLGHKAIGSRLKVIFIDDGLMRQGEPKEVKDAFAAMGIKVKVLKVAKRFFEALAGITDPEEKRKAFRDTFYKVLGEAVKASGAQYLLQGTIAADVIETKGGVKTQHNVLEQIGIDTKKGYGFRALEPIRTLFKPDVRRVARGLGMPKAFSERMPFPGPGLATRCVGEVTPKRIEIVRRACKIAEEETVKYKPFQAFGVLLADKATGLRKNGKRAFGDIVVFRSVQSEDAMTATATQVAWPVLERIRDRILDACPTVTKVLLDLTPKPPSTIEYI
;
A
#
# COMPACT_ATOMS: atom_id res chain seq x y z
N MET A 1 -7.68 -12.86 23.13
CA MET A 1 -7.98 -11.57 23.80
C MET A 1 -9.16 -10.90 23.10
N LYS A 2 -10.12 -10.31 23.82
CA LYS A 2 -11.22 -9.56 23.17
C LYS A 2 -10.66 -8.26 22.56
N PRO A 3 -11.05 -7.84 21.35
CA PRO A 3 -10.54 -6.62 20.71
C PRO A 3 -10.66 -5.37 21.59
N SER A 4 -11.75 -5.24 22.35
CA SER A 4 -11.96 -4.12 23.25
C SER A 4 -10.96 -4.04 24.40
N GLN A 5 -10.50 -5.19 24.92
CA GLN A 5 -9.46 -5.23 25.97
C GLN A 5 -8.11 -4.80 25.40
N PHE A 6 -7.77 -5.31 24.21
CA PHE A 6 -6.56 -4.92 23.51
C PHE A 6 -6.52 -3.40 23.24
N VAL A 7 -7.61 -2.85 22.69
CA VAL A 7 -7.72 -1.41 22.40
C VAL A 7 -7.50 -0.57 23.65
N LYS A 8 -8.09 -0.95 24.80
CA LYS A 8 -7.89 -0.22 26.06
C LYS A 8 -6.42 -0.24 26.51
N ALA A 9 -5.77 -1.40 26.44
CA ALA A 9 -4.37 -1.55 26.81
C ALA A 9 -3.45 -0.73 25.88
N ALA A 10 -3.61 -0.86 24.57
CA ALA A 10 -2.81 -0.11 23.59
C ALA A 10 -2.99 1.41 23.71
N VAL A 11 -4.22 1.88 23.99
CA VAL A 11 -4.49 3.31 24.22
C VAL A 11 -3.81 3.81 25.48
N ALA A 12 -3.78 3.01 26.56
CA ALA A 12 -3.09 3.36 27.79
C ALA A 12 -1.56 3.43 27.57
N GLU A 13 -0.98 2.42 26.90
CA GLU A 13 0.44 2.36 26.57
C GLU A 13 0.89 3.57 25.73
N ILE A 14 0.13 3.93 24.69
CA ILE A 14 0.43 5.11 23.87
C ILE A 14 0.37 6.39 24.71
N ARG A 15 -0.65 6.53 25.57
CA ARG A 15 -0.82 7.72 26.41
C ARG A 15 0.32 7.88 27.41
N GLU A 16 0.72 6.80 28.06
CA GLU A 16 1.82 6.78 29.01
C GLU A 16 3.15 7.10 28.32
N ALA A 17 3.45 6.44 27.20
CA ALA A 17 4.68 6.67 26.45
C ALA A 17 4.80 8.11 25.93
N VAL A 18 3.70 8.66 25.39
CA VAL A 18 3.72 10.02 24.81
C VAL A 18 3.66 11.11 25.89
N GLY A 19 3.05 10.85 27.06
CA GLY A 19 2.86 11.84 28.12
C GLY A 19 2.10 13.07 27.61
N ASP A 20 2.67 14.25 27.82
CA ASP A 20 2.16 15.54 27.31
C ASP A 20 2.70 15.92 25.92
N GLY A 21 3.57 15.08 25.34
CA GLY A 21 4.20 15.32 24.04
C GLY A 21 3.25 15.14 22.85
N ALA A 22 3.83 15.14 21.65
CA ALA A 22 3.11 14.89 20.41
C ALA A 22 3.67 13.66 19.69
N ALA A 23 2.79 12.98 18.95
CA ALA A 23 3.16 11.87 18.09
C ALA A 23 2.74 12.16 16.64
N ILE A 24 3.41 11.53 15.69
CA ILE A 24 3.04 11.52 14.28
C ILE A 24 2.73 10.10 13.83
N SER A 25 1.76 9.92 12.95
CA SER A 25 1.52 8.66 12.26
C SER A 25 1.43 8.87 10.75
N ALA A 26 2.05 7.96 10.00
CA ALA A 26 1.99 7.93 8.55
C ALA A 26 0.95 6.90 8.08
N LEU A 27 -0.16 7.39 7.55
CA LEU A 27 -1.18 6.56 6.92
C LEU A 27 -0.72 6.12 5.54
N SER A 28 -0.71 4.80 5.33
CA SER A 28 -0.42 4.18 4.03
C SER A 28 -1.68 3.76 3.25
N GLY A 29 -2.86 3.89 3.85
CA GLY A 29 -4.12 3.34 3.30
C GLY A 29 -4.32 1.84 3.58
N GLY A 30 -3.32 1.17 4.17
CA GLY A 30 -3.42 -0.19 4.68
C GLY A 30 -4.09 -0.26 6.06
N VAL A 31 -4.59 -1.45 6.41
CA VAL A 31 -5.32 -1.67 7.68
C VAL A 31 -4.44 -1.43 8.92
N ASP A 32 -3.15 -1.75 8.86
CA ASP A 32 -2.27 -1.70 10.04
C ASP A 32 -1.99 -0.25 10.46
N SER A 33 -1.53 0.59 9.52
CA SER A 33 -1.32 2.02 9.76
C SER A 33 -2.62 2.74 10.13
N ALA A 34 -3.75 2.30 9.57
CA ALA A 34 -5.05 2.84 9.88
C ALA A 34 -5.49 2.52 11.33
N VAL A 35 -5.32 1.28 11.79
CA VAL A 35 -5.60 0.87 13.18
C VAL A 35 -4.73 1.67 14.14
N VAL A 36 -3.42 1.75 13.88
CA VAL A 36 -2.49 2.51 14.73
C VAL A 36 -2.84 3.99 14.81
N THR A 37 -3.25 4.59 13.69
CA THR A 37 -3.70 5.99 13.66
C THR A 37 -4.93 6.18 14.54
N VAL A 38 -5.91 5.28 14.47
CA VAL A 38 -7.13 5.36 15.28
C VAL A 38 -6.83 5.15 16.78
N LEU A 39 -5.95 4.20 17.11
CA LEU A 39 -5.48 3.98 18.48
C LEU A 39 -4.77 5.23 19.03
N GLY A 40 -3.84 5.80 18.25
CA GLY A 40 -3.15 7.03 18.62
C GLY A 40 -4.11 8.20 18.83
N HIS A 41 -5.09 8.37 17.94
CA HIS A 41 -6.06 9.45 18.09
C HIS A 41 -6.94 9.28 19.35
N LYS A 42 -7.34 8.05 19.67
CA LYS A 42 -8.04 7.75 20.93
C LYS A 42 -7.18 8.00 22.17
N ALA A 43 -5.86 7.83 22.06
CA ALA A 43 -4.93 8.01 23.17
C ALA A 43 -4.65 9.48 23.48
N ILE A 44 -4.33 10.28 22.46
CA ILE A 44 -3.78 11.63 22.61
C ILE A 44 -4.51 12.72 21.79
N GLY A 45 -5.60 12.38 21.10
CA GLY A 45 -6.47 13.34 20.41
C GLY A 45 -5.76 14.15 19.33
N SER A 46 -5.85 15.48 19.41
CA SER A 46 -5.27 16.44 18.46
C SER A 46 -3.73 16.55 18.53
N ARG A 47 -3.11 15.95 19.57
CA ARG A 47 -1.65 15.81 19.68
C ARG A 47 -1.09 14.73 18.75
N LEU A 48 -1.95 13.87 18.18
CA LEU A 48 -1.57 13.01 17.07
C LEU A 48 -1.62 13.81 15.76
N LYS A 49 -0.45 13.99 15.12
CA LYS A 49 -0.34 14.49 13.75
C LYS A 49 -0.47 13.31 12.80
N VAL A 50 -1.37 13.40 11.83
CA VAL A 50 -1.57 12.33 10.84
C VAL A 50 -1.21 12.85 9.47
N ILE A 51 -0.28 12.15 8.81
CA ILE A 51 0.13 12.45 7.45
C ILE A 51 -0.24 11.30 6.52
N PHE A 52 -0.53 11.63 5.26
CA PHE A 52 -0.63 10.66 4.18
C PHE A 52 0.33 11.12 3.08
N ILE A 53 1.28 10.26 2.69
CA ILE A 53 2.27 10.57 1.66
C ILE A 53 1.67 10.19 0.31
N ASP A 54 1.29 11.19 -0.49
CA ASP A 54 0.83 10.98 -1.85
C ASP A 54 2.04 10.98 -2.79
N ASP A 55 2.58 9.78 -2.99
CA ASP A 55 3.72 9.44 -3.82
C ASP A 55 3.38 9.34 -5.32
N GLY A 56 2.12 9.50 -5.71
CA GLY A 56 1.66 9.36 -7.09
C GLY A 56 1.60 7.93 -7.60
N LEU A 57 1.85 6.93 -6.75
CA LEU A 57 1.84 5.50 -7.04
C LEU A 57 0.68 4.78 -6.34
N MET A 58 -0.24 5.52 -5.72
CA MET A 58 -1.46 4.98 -5.11
C MET A 58 -2.56 4.66 -6.12
N ARG A 59 -3.57 3.91 -5.66
CA ARG A 59 -4.76 3.58 -6.46
C ARG A 59 -5.57 4.84 -6.80
N GLN A 60 -6.43 4.73 -7.80
CA GLN A 60 -7.27 5.83 -8.23
C GLN A 60 -8.18 6.30 -7.09
N GLY A 61 -8.12 7.59 -6.75
CA GLY A 61 -8.97 8.19 -5.72
C GLY A 61 -8.55 7.91 -4.28
N GLU A 62 -7.60 7.00 -4.04
CA GLU A 62 -7.23 6.52 -2.72
C GLU A 62 -6.79 7.62 -1.73
N PRO A 63 -5.94 8.60 -2.11
CA PRO A 63 -5.57 9.67 -1.18
C PRO A 63 -6.78 10.47 -0.67
N LYS A 64 -7.79 10.69 -1.53
CA LYS A 64 -9.03 11.38 -1.16
C LYS A 64 -9.91 10.50 -0.29
N GLU A 65 -10.11 9.24 -0.67
CA GLU A 65 -10.91 8.28 0.10
C GLU A 65 -10.38 8.09 1.53
N VAL A 66 -9.06 7.93 1.67
CA VAL A 66 -8.42 7.80 2.99
C VAL A 66 -8.63 9.07 3.82
N LYS A 67 -8.39 10.25 3.23
CA LYS A 67 -8.59 11.53 3.93
C LYS A 67 -10.04 11.69 4.39
N ASP A 68 -11.01 11.45 3.51
CA ASP A 68 -12.43 11.64 3.79
C ASP A 68 -12.93 10.66 4.87
N ALA A 69 -12.47 9.40 4.81
CA ALA A 69 -12.86 8.39 5.79
C ALA A 69 -12.32 8.69 7.20
N PHE A 70 -11.08 9.18 7.31
CA PHE A 70 -10.53 9.62 8.60
C PHE A 70 -11.15 10.92 9.10
N ALA A 71 -11.49 11.84 8.19
CA ALA A 71 -12.21 13.06 8.55
C ALA A 71 -13.59 12.76 9.16
N ALA A 72 -14.32 11.77 8.63
CA ALA A 72 -15.58 11.28 9.20
C ALA A 72 -15.43 10.70 10.61
N MET A 73 -14.23 10.28 11.01
CA MET A 73 -13.90 9.83 12.37
C MET A 73 -13.38 10.97 13.27
N GLY A 74 -13.40 12.22 12.80
CA GLY A 74 -12.84 13.37 13.52
C GLY A 74 -11.31 13.49 13.45
N ILE A 75 -10.66 12.71 12.57
CA ILE A 75 -9.19 12.65 12.46
C ILE A 75 -8.74 13.49 11.27
N LYS A 76 -8.00 14.57 11.54
CA LYS A 76 -7.44 15.43 10.49
C LYS A 76 -6.20 14.80 9.87
N VAL A 77 -6.27 14.49 8.56
CA VAL A 77 -5.14 13.95 7.78
C VAL A 77 -4.54 15.04 6.90
N LYS A 78 -3.22 15.26 7.02
CA LYS A 78 -2.44 16.13 6.13
C LYS A 78 -1.89 15.31 4.96
N VAL A 79 -2.40 15.56 3.76
CA VAL A 79 -1.88 14.92 2.53
C VAL A 79 -0.64 15.67 2.04
N LEU A 80 0.50 14.97 1.99
CA LEU A 80 1.77 15.47 1.46
C LEU A 80 1.87 15.10 -0.02
N LYS A 81 1.69 16.07 -0.91
CA LYS A 81 1.79 15.85 -2.36
C LYS A 81 3.25 15.84 -2.79
N VAL A 82 3.85 14.66 -2.92
CA VAL A 82 5.30 14.50 -3.18
C VAL A 82 5.59 13.63 -4.40
N ALA A 83 4.58 13.30 -5.20
CA ALA A 83 4.69 12.45 -6.40
C ALA A 83 5.88 12.77 -7.30
N LYS A 84 6.17 14.06 -7.55
CA LYS A 84 7.30 14.49 -8.37
C LYS A 84 8.63 13.89 -7.89
N ARG A 85 8.88 13.86 -6.57
CA ARG A 85 10.12 13.32 -6.00
C ARG A 85 10.27 11.82 -6.23
N PHE A 86 9.16 11.08 -6.17
CA PHE A 86 9.17 9.63 -6.40
C PHE A 86 9.39 9.32 -7.89
N PHE A 87 8.75 10.05 -8.80
CA PHE A 87 8.98 9.87 -10.23
C PHE A 87 10.41 10.27 -10.64
N GLU A 88 10.98 11.32 -10.04
CA GLU A 88 12.39 11.69 -10.26
C GLU A 88 13.35 10.61 -9.75
N ALA A 89 13.08 10.04 -8.57
CA ALA A 89 13.91 8.98 -7.99
C ALA A 89 13.84 7.65 -8.76
N LEU A 90 12.73 7.39 -9.46
CA LEU A 90 12.51 6.17 -10.25
C LEU A 90 12.88 6.32 -11.74
N ALA A 91 13.26 7.53 -12.18
CA ALA A 91 13.56 7.82 -13.57
C ALA A 91 14.72 6.95 -14.08
N GLY A 92 14.53 6.32 -15.25
CA GLY A 92 15.51 5.42 -15.86
C GLY A 92 15.70 4.06 -15.18
N ILE A 93 15.13 3.82 -13.99
CA ILE A 93 15.30 2.56 -13.27
C ILE A 93 14.31 1.51 -13.81
N THR A 94 14.84 0.40 -14.32
CA THR A 94 14.05 -0.73 -14.84
C THR A 94 14.11 -1.95 -13.93
N ASP A 95 15.24 -2.15 -13.24
CA ASP A 95 15.47 -3.26 -12.32
C ASP A 95 14.47 -3.25 -11.13
N PRO A 96 13.78 -4.37 -10.85
CA PRO A 96 12.85 -4.49 -9.73
C PRO A 96 13.39 -4.09 -8.35
N GLU A 97 14.58 -4.58 -8.01
CA GLU A 97 15.15 -4.38 -6.67
C GLU A 97 15.69 -2.95 -6.50
N GLU A 98 16.31 -2.39 -7.54
CA GLU A 98 16.70 -0.99 -7.52
C GLU A 98 15.49 -0.05 -7.47
N LYS A 99 14.36 -0.39 -8.11
CA LYS A 99 13.09 0.37 -7.93
C LYS A 99 12.61 0.32 -6.50
N ARG A 100 12.60 -0.86 -5.86
CA ARG A 100 12.20 -1.04 -4.46
C ARG A 100 13.09 -0.22 -3.53
N LYS A 101 14.40 -0.24 -3.76
CA LYS A 101 15.39 0.54 -3.01
C LYS A 101 15.19 2.05 -3.18
N ALA A 102 15.12 2.55 -4.42
CA ALA A 102 14.92 3.98 -4.70
C ALA A 102 13.60 4.51 -4.11
N PHE A 103 12.51 3.73 -4.22
CA PHE A 103 11.23 4.07 -3.59
C PHE A 103 11.37 4.17 -2.07
N ARG A 104 11.96 3.15 -1.43
CA ARG A 104 12.13 3.08 0.02
C ARG A 104 12.98 4.24 0.56
N ASP A 105 14.09 4.54 -0.09
CA ASP A 105 14.99 5.63 0.31
C ASP A 105 14.28 6.99 0.21
N THR A 106 13.53 7.21 -0.88
CA THR A 106 12.72 8.41 -1.09
C THR A 106 11.61 8.53 -0.04
N PHE A 107 10.92 7.43 0.25
CA PHE A 107 9.87 7.38 1.27
C PHE A 107 10.39 7.76 2.65
N TYR A 108 11.50 7.15 3.09
CA TYR A 108 12.07 7.46 4.41
C TYR A 108 12.61 8.88 4.50
N LYS A 109 13.16 9.43 3.41
CA LYS A 109 13.57 10.84 3.34
C LYS A 109 12.38 11.77 3.54
N VAL A 110 11.28 11.55 2.81
CA VAL A 110 10.03 12.35 2.95
C VAL A 110 9.43 12.19 4.34
N LEU A 111 9.35 10.96 4.85
CA LEU A 111 8.82 10.68 6.18
C LEU A 111 9.66 11.40 7.26
N GLY A 112 10.97 11.31 7.16
CA GLY A 112 11.90 11.98 8.07
C GLY A 112 11.76 13.49 8.08
N GLU A 113 11.64 14.12 6.91
CA GLU A 113 11.35 15.54 6.78
C GLU A 113 10.00 15.91 7.43
N ALA A 114 8.97 15.09 7.22
CA ALA A 114 7.65 15.30 7.80
C ALA A 114 7.63 15.15 9.32
N VAL A 115 8.38 14.19 9.87
CA VAL A 115 8.53 14.01 11.32
C VAL A 115 9.25 15.22 11.92
N LYS A 116 10.39 15.64 11.35
CA LYS A 116 11.13 16.83 11.78
C LYS A 116 10.25 18.08 11.76
N ALA A 117 9.52 18.30 10.66
CA ALA A 117 8.61 19.44 10.53
C ALA A 117 7.41 19.39 11.49
N SER A 118 7.05 18.23 12.01
CA SER A 118 5.93 18.09 12.95
C SER A 118 6.28 18.43 14.40
N GLY A 119 7.58 18.42 14.75
CA GLY A 119 8.04 18.53 16.13
C GLY A 119 7.61 17.37 17.04
N ALA A 120 7.04 16.30 16.48
CA ALA A 120 6.61 15.13 17.23
C ALA A 120 7.83 14.33 17.72
N GLN A 121 7.76 13.90 18.98
CA GLN A 121 8.82 13.09 19.61
C GLN A 121 8.64 11.60 19.32
N TYR A 122 7.45 11.20 18.87
CA TYR A 122 7.09 9.80 18.65
C TYR A 122 6.53 9.58 17.25
N LEU A 123 6.94 8.48 16.61
CA LEU A 123 6.33 7.97 15.38
C LEU A 123 5.52 6.71 15.71
N LEU A 124 4.21 6.73 15.47
CA LEU A 124 3.38 5.53 15.59
C LEU A 124 3.47 4.70 14.31
N GLN A 125 3.92 3.45 14.43
CA GLN A 125 4.09 2.53 13.31
C GLN A 125 3.16 1.32 13.40
N GLY A 126 2.69 0.89 12.23
CA GLY A 126 1.81 -0.27 12.06
C GLY A 126 2.53 -1.62 12.01
N THR A 127 3.71 -1.75 12.61
CA THR A 127 4.47 -3.02 12.63
C THR A 127 3.65 -4.13 13.29
N ILE A 128 3.54 -5.28 12.64
CA ILE A 128 2.80 -6.46 13.12
C ILE A 128 3.75 -7.63 13.47
N ALA A 129 3.22 -8.69 14.08
CA ALA A 129 4.01 -9.84 14.54
C ALA A 129 4.79 -10.53 13.40
N ALA A 130 4.22 -10.58 12.20
CA ALA A 130 4.87 -11.15 11.03
C ALA A 130 6.16 -10.38 10.67
N ASP A 131 6.11 -9.05 10.65
CA ASP A 131 7.26 -8.19 10.35
C ASP A 131 8.41 -8.40 11.36
N VAL A 132 8.06 -8.57 12.64
CA VAL A 132 9.03 -8.84 13.72
C VAL A 132 9.69 -10.21 13.56
N ILE A 133 8.95 -11.23 13.14
CA ILE A 133 9.47 -12.59 12.92
C ILE A 133 10.42 -12.60 11.71
N GLU A 134 10.02 -11.97 10.61
CA GLU A 134 10.83 -11.83 9.40
C GLU A 134 12.17 -11.13 9.70
N THR A 135 12.13 -10.08 10.52
CA THR A 135 13.33 -9.33 10.90
C THR A 135 14.22 -10.09 11.91
N LYS A 136 13.65 -10.98 12.74
CA LYS A 136 14.39 -11.81 13.70
C LYS A 136 15.21 -12.95 13.07
N GLY A 137 15.02 -13.23 11.78
CA GLY A 137 15.85 -14.18 11.02
C GLY A 137 17.31 -13.74 10.83
N GLY A 138 17.71 -12.56 11.31
CA GLY A 138 19.07 -12.00 11.16
C GLY A 138 19.82 -11.67 12.46
N VAL A 139 19.22 -11.08 13.49
CA VAL A 139 19.94 -10.68 14.74
C VAL A 139 19.02 -10.65 15.96
N LYS A 140 19.47 -11.25 17.07
CA LYS A 140 18.84 -11.18 18.41
C LYS A 140 19.01 -9.78 19.02
N THR A 141 18.02 -8.89 18.95
CA THR A 141 17.91 -7.73 19.86
C THR A 141 16.49 -7.14 19.89
N GLN A 142 16.05 -6.66 21.05
CA GLN A 142 14.70 -6.17 21.36
C GLN A 142 14.43 -4.71 20.91
N HIS A 143 14.85 -4.31 19.70
CA HIS A 143 14.74 -2.92 19.23
C HIS A 143 13.91 -2.76 17.94
N ASN A 144 13.35 -1.57 17.72
CA ASN A 144 12.35 -1.24 16.69
C ASN A 144 12.79 -1.63 15.27
N VAL A 145 11.85 -1.94 14.36
CA VAL A 145 12.16 -2.38 12.98
C VAL A 145 13.03 -1.37 12.22
N LEU A 146 12.85 -0.07 12.45
CA LEU A 146 13.67 0.97 11.83
C LEU A 146 15.13 0.92 12.29
N GLU A 147 15.39 0.71 13.59
CA GLU A 147 16.76 0.57 14.12
C GLU A 147 17.42 -0.71 13.63
N GLN A 148 16.64 -1.78 13.43
CA GLN A 148 17.10 -3.07 12.92
C GLN A 148 17.51 -3.03 11.44
N ILE A 149 16.90 -2.16 10.62
CA ILE A 149 17.35 -1.89 9.24
C ILE A 149 18.41 -0.78 9.14
N GLY A 150 19.05 -0.44 10.26
CA GLY A 150 20.15 0.53 10.33
C GLY A 150 19.73 2.00 10.40
N ILE A 151 18.44 2.28 10.61
CA ILE A 151 17.94 3.65 10.77
C ILE A 151 17.89 3.99 12.26
N ASP A 152 18.93 4.68 12.76
CA ASP A 152 18.88 5.30 14.08
C ASP A 152 17.86 6.45 14.06
N THR A 153 16.63 6.14 14.48
CA THR A 153 15.50 7.09 14.47
C THR A 153 15.74 8.30 15.37
N LYS A 154 16.52 8.12 16.45
CA LYS A 154 16.82 9.17 17.41
C LYS A 154 17.93 10.10 16.92
N LYS A 155 19.04 9.56 16.40
CA LYS A 155 20.14 10.37 15.84
C LYS A 155 19.83 10.94 14.44
N GLY A 156 19.15 10.20 13.59
CA GLY A 156 18.87 10.61 12.20
C GLY A 156 17.67 11.55 12.06
N TYR A 157 16.63 11.32 12.88
CA TYR A 157 15.32 11.96 12.69
C TYR A 157 14.68 12.56 13.95
N GLY A 158 15.25 12.35 15.13
CA GLY A 158 14.83 13.01 16.37
C GLY A 158 13.53 12.47 16.98
N PHE A 159 13.12 11.23 16.66
CA PHE A 159 11.89 10.62 17.19
C PHE A 159 12.12 9.20 17.74
N ARG A 160 11.18 8.71 18.56
CA ARG A 160 11.10 7.31 19.02
C ARG A 160 9.94 6.60 18.33
N ALA A 161 10.16 5.40 17.81
CA ALA A 161 9.07 4.60 17.25
C ALA A 161 8.22 3.95 18.37
N LEU A 162 6.91 3.92 18.18
CA LEU A 162 5.96 3.16 19.00
C LEU A 162 5.18 2.21 18.09
N GLU A 163 5.19 0.92 18.43
CA GLU A 163 4.63 -0.17 17.61
C GLU A 163 3.49 -0.88 18.37
N PRO A 164 2.34 -0.22 18.57
CA PRO A 164 1.29 -0.68 19.49
C PRO A 164 0.58 -1.97 19.05
N ILE A 165 0.80 -2.44 17.82
CA ILE A 165 0.19 -3.67 17.29
C ILE A 165 1.21 -4.77 16.94
N ARG A 166 2.46 -4.64 17.40
CA ARG A 166 3.56 -5.58 17.10
C ARG A 166 3.32 -7.03 17.52
N THR A 167 2.33 -7.27 18.40
CA THR A 167 1.96 -8.61 18.88
C THR A 167 0.82 -9.26 18.08
N LEU A 168 0.21 -8.51 17.15
CA LEU A 168 -0.95 -8.98 16.39
C LEU A 168 -0.54 -9.60 15.06
N PHE A 169 -1.25 -10.65 14.65
CA PHE A 169 -1.22 -11.13 13.26
C PHE A 169 -2.29 -10.43 12.41
N LYS A 170 -2.20 -10.53 11.08
CA LYS A 170 -3.11 -9.84 10.16
C LYS A 170 -4.61 -10.07 10.44
N PRO A 171 -5.07 -11.31 10.75
CA PRO A 171 -6.47 -11.54 11.10
C PRO A 171 -6.90 -10.78 12.36
N ASP A 172 -6.00 -10.66 13.34
CA ASP A 172 -6.24 -9.93 14.59
C ASP A 172 -6.32 -8.43 14.36
N VAL A 173 -5.45 -7.87 13.51
CA VAL A 173 -5.50 -6.45 13.14
C VAL A 173 -6.84 -6.13 12.48
N ARG A 174 -7.32 -6.96 11.54
CA ARG A 174 -8.64 -6.78 10.91
C ARG A 174 -9.77 -6.87 11.94
N ARG A 175 -9.66 -7.77 12.93
CA ARG A 175 -10.62 -7.91 14.02
C ARG A 175 -10.62 -6.68 14.95
N VAL A 176 -9.46 -6.11 15.25
CA VAL A 176 -9.31 -4.84 15.98
C VAL A 176 -9.90 -3.68 15.18
N ALA A 177 -9.63 -3.59 13.88
CA ALA A 177 -10.19 -2.56 12.99
C ALA A 177 -11.73 -2.56 13.03
N ARG A 178 -12.35 -3.75 12.95
CA ARG A 178 -13.81 -3.90 13.09
C ARG A 178 -14.30 -3.47 14.48
N GLY A 179 -13.59 -3.85 15.54
CA GLY A 179 -13.92 -3.44 16.92
C GLY A 179 -13.77 -1.94 17.18
N LEU A 180 -12.95 -1.24 16.39
CA LEU A 180 -12.79 0.22 16.41
C LEU A 180 -13.88 0.97 15.61
N GLY A 181 -14.79 0.25 14.93
CA GLY A 181 -15.83 0.84 14.09
C GLY A 181 -15.30 1.44 12.78
N MET A 182 -14.12 1.00 12.33
CA MET A 182 -13.53 1.50 11.09
C MET A 182 -14.33 1.05 9.86
N PRO A 183 -14.39 1.86 8.78
CA PRO A 183 -15.04 1.45 7.54
C PRO A 183 -14.52 0.10 7.01
N LYS A 184 -15.42 -0.75 6.51
CA LYS A 184 -15.08 -2.05 5.90
C LYS A 184 -14.05 -1.91 4.77
N ALA A 185 -14.05 -0.77 4.09
CA ALA A 185 -13.07 -0.43 3.05
C ALA A 185 -11.61 -0.45 3.55
N PHE A 186 -11.34 -0.31 4.86
CA PHE A 186 -10.00 -0.52 5.42
C PHE A 186 -9.80 -1.96 5.90
N SER A 187 -10.81 -2.55 6.56
CA SER A 187 -10.66 -3.87 7.19
C SER A 187 -10.69 -5.03 6.21
N GLU A 188 -11.31 -4.87 5.04
CA GLU A 188 -11.53 -5.95 4.05
C GLU A 188 -10.85 -5.68 2.69
N ARG A 189 -10.07 -4.60 2.57
CA ARG A 189 -9.39 -4.27 1.31
C ARG A 189 -8.37 -5.33 0.91
N MET A 190 -8.22 -5.52 -0.40
CA MET A 190 -7.10 -6.26 -0.96
C MET A 190 -5.77 -5.61 -0.54
N PRO A 191 -4.75 -6.42 -0.21
CA PRO A 191 -3.41 -5.93 0.03
C PRO A 191 -2.91 -5.09 -1.14
N PHE A 192 -2.17 -4.03 -0.81
CA PHE A 192 -1.52 -3.15 -1.76
C PHE A 192 -0.06 -3.01 -1.36
N PRO A 193 0.89 -3.25 -2.29
CA PRO A 193 2.30 -3.25 -1.95
C PRO A 193 2.80 -1.85 -1.60
N GLY A 194 3.88 -1.76 -0.81
CA GLY A 194 4.48 -0.50 -0.39
C GLY A 194 4.83 0.44 -1.56
N PRO A 195 5.59 -0.03 -2.57
CA PRO A 195 5.86 0.75 -3.79
C PRO A 195 4.63 0.98 -4.70
N GLY A 196 3.46 0.50 -4.29
CA GLY A 196 2.19 0.70 -4.97
C GLY A 196 2.20 0.25 -6.43
N LEU A 197 1.68 1.10 -7.31
CA LEU A 197 1.58 0.81 -8.75
C LEU A 197 2.94 0.66 -9.45
N ALA A 198 4.05 1.03 -8.81
CA ALA A 198 5.38 0.72 -9.35
C ALA A 198 5.58 -0.79 -9.48
N THR A 199 5.01 -1.62 -8.57
CA THR A 199 5.11 -3.10 -8.65
C THR A 199 4.35 -3.73 -9.81
N ARG A 200 3.51 -2.92 -10.45
CA ARG A 200 2.62 -3.32 -11.54
C ARG A 200 3.03 -2.67 -12.86
N CYS A 201 4.19 -2.03 -12.89
CA CYS A 201 4.78 -1.43 -14.08
C CYS A 201 6.15 -2.08 -14.34
N VAL A 202 6.19 -3.01 -15.29
CA VAL A 202 7.44 -3.64 -15.71
C VAL A 202 8.27 -2.60 -16.48
N GLY A 203 9.58 -2.57 -16.23
CA GLY A 203 10.47 -1.52 -16.74
C GLY A 203 10.32 -0.19 -15.99
N GLU A 204 10.55 0.92 -16.69
CA GLU A 204 10.58 2.27 -16.12
C GLU A 204 9.20 2.74 -15.63
N VAL A 205 9.19 3.45 -14.51
CA VAL A 205 7.99 3.99 -13.86
C VAL A 205 7.83 5.47 -14.18
N THR A 206 6.94 5.79 -15.13
CA THR A 206 6.64 7.19 -15.51
C THR A 206 5.19 7.57 -15.18
N PRO A 207 4.85 8.86 -15.00
CA PRO A 207 3.49 9.28 -14.72
C PRO A 207 2.46 8.77 -15.74
N LYS A 208 2.82 8.76 -17.03
CA LYS A 208 1.96 8.27 -18.12
C LYS A 208 1.72 6.76 -18.02
N ARG A 209 2.77 5.98 -17.73
CA ARG A 209 2.68 4.53 -17.56
C ARG A 209 1.84 4.17 -16.34
N ILE A 210 2.07 4.86 -15.22
CA ILE A 210 1.31 4.65 -13.99
C ILE A 210 -0.17 5.00 -14.15
N GLU A 211 -0.52 6.00 -14.96
CA GLU A 211 -1.94 6.29 -15.24
C GLU A 211 -2.65 5.13 -15.96
N ILE A 212 -1.97 4.43 -16.88
CA ILE A 212 -2.51 3.22 -17.53
C ILE A 212 -2.71 2.11 -16.51
N VAL A 213 -1.67 1.84 -15.70
CA VAL A 213 -1.71 0.81 -14.65
C VAL A 213 -2.84 1.11 -13.65
N ARG A 214 -2.99 2.38 -13.25
CA ARG A 214 -4.02 2.84 -12.30
C ARG A 214 -5.43 2.54 -12.80
N ARG A 215 -5.73 2.88 -14.06
CA ARG A 215 -7.02 2.60 -14.69
C ARG A 215 -7.28 1.10 -14.82
N ALA A 216 -6.28 0.35 -15.28
CA ALA A 216 -6.38 -1.09 -15.41
C ALA A 216 -6.62 -1.79 -14.06
N CYS A 217 -5.92 -1.35 -13.00
CA CYS A 217 -6.16 -1.83 -11.64
C CYS A 217 -7.57 -1.51 -11.17
N LYS A 218 -8.05 -0.26 -11.35
CA LYS A 218 -9.41 0.11 -10.95
C LYS A 218 -10.47 -0.80 -11.61
N ILE A 219 -10.34 -1.04 -12.92
CA ILE A 219 -11.24 -1.93 -13.66
C ILE A 219 -11.15 -3.36 -13.12
N ALA A 220 -9.94 -3.88 -12.92
CA ALA A 220 -9.74 -5.21 -12.35
C ALA A 220 -10.40 -5.36 -10.97
N GLU A 221 -10.21 -4.38 -10.08
CA GLU A 221 -10.80 -4.39 -8.73
C GLU A 221 -12.34 -4.36 -8.78
N GLU A 222 -12.93 -3.47 -9.57
CA GLU A 222 -14.40 -3.33 -9.72
C GLU A 222 -15.06 -4.60 -10.29
N GLU A 223 -14.45 -5.20 -11.31
CA GLU A 223 -15.04 -6.33 -12.02
C GLU A 223 -14.91 -7.66 -11.25
N THR A 224 -13.99 -7.70 -10.29
CA THR A 224 -13.67 -8.93 -9.55
C THR A 224 -14.24 -8.97 -8.12
N VAL A 225 -14.90 -7.90 -7.64
CA VAL A 225 -15.42 -7.80 -6.25
C VAL A 225 -16.20 -9.06 -5.83
N LYS A 226 -17.08 -9.58 -6.69
CA LYS A 226 -17.92 -10.75 -6.37
C LYS A 226 -17.12 -12.05 -6.15
N TYR A 227 -15.93 -12.15 -6.73
CA TYR A 227 -15.05 -13.31 -6.60
C TYR A 227 -14.20 -13.26 -5.33
N LYS A 228 -14.18 -12.11 -4.64
CA LYS A 228 -13.39 -11.88 -3.42
C LYS A 228 -11.94 -12.39 -3.56
N PRO A 229 -11.21 -12.00 -4.63
CA PRO A 229 -9.85 -12.46 -4.81
C PRO A 229 -8.96 -11.95 -3.68
N PHE A 230 -7.86 -12.66 -3.41
CA PHE A 230 -6.82 -12.17 -2.51
C PHE A 230 -6.25 -10.85 -3.06
N GLN A 231 -5.92 -10.85 -4.36
CA GLN A 231 -5.55 -9.65 -5.12
C GLN A 231 -6.07 -9.78 -6.56
N ALA A 232 -6.53 -8.67 -7.13
CA ALA A 232 -6.83 -8.52 -8.56
C ALA A 232 -6.36 -7.15 -9.05
N PHE A 233 -5.61 -7.14 -10.16
CA PHE A 233 -4.96 -5.93 -10.67
C PHE A 233 -4.56 -6.04 -12.14
N GLY A 234 -4.27 -4.88 -12.74
CA GLY A 234 -3.65 -4.78 -14.05
C GLY A 234 -2.14 -4.50 -13.92
N VAL A 235 -1.36 -5.12 -14.80
CA VAL A 235 0.09 -4.91 -14.94
C VAL A 235 0.39 -4.39 -16.33
N LEU A 236 1.25 -3.38 -16.43
CA LEU A 236 1.74 -2.86 -17.70
C LEU A 236 3.12 -3.46 -18.01
N LEU A 237 3.26 -4.13 -19.15
CA LEU A 237 4.55 -4.65 -19.60
C LEU A 237 5.46 -3.54 -20.14
N ALA A 238 6.77 -3.81 -20.20
CA ALA A 238 7.73 -2.94 -20.89
C ALA A 238 7.56 -3.05 -22.41
N ASP A 239 7.28 -4.27 -22.89
CA ASP A 239 7.06 -4.58 -24.30
C ASP A 239 5.75 -4.01 -24.84
N LYS A 240 5.70 -3.96 -26.17
CA LYS A 240 4.57 -3.49 -26.96
C LYS A 240 4.14 -4.56 -27.94
N ALA A 241 2.88 -4.50 -28.35
CA ALA A 241 2.31 -5.40 -29.34
C ALA A 241 1.64 -4.64 -30.48
N THR A 242 1.49 -5.34 -31.61
CA THR A 242 0.72 -4.84 -32.74
C THR A 242 -0.78 -4.91 -32.46
N GLY A 243 -1.52 -3.96 -33.03
CA GLY A 243 -2.98 -3.92 -33.03
C GLY A 243 -3.52 -3.07 -34.18
N LEU A 244 -4.84 -2.97 -34.27
CA LEU A 244 -5.52 -2.12 -35.23
C LEU A 244 -6.37 -1.08 -34.50
N ARG A 245 -6.31 0.17 -34.97
CA ARG A 245 -7.21 1.24 -34.51
C ARG A 245 -8.57 1.10 -35.19
N LYS A 246 -9.59 1.76 -34.62
CA LYS A 246 -10.95 1.81 -35.20
C LYS A 246 -10.98 2.34 -36.65
N ASN A 247 -10.01 3.16 -37.03
CA ASN A 247 -9.86 3.69 -38.40
C ASN A 247 -9.03 2.78 -39.33
N GLY A 248 -8.80 1.52 -38.96
CA GLY A 248 -8.05 0.55 -39.76
C GLY A 248 -6.52 0.72 -39.75
N LYS A 249 -5.98 1.78 -39.14
CA LYS A 249 -4.52 1.98 -39.09
C LYS A 249 -3.86 1.00 -38.11
N ARG A 250 -2.73 0.43 -38.52
CA ARG A 250 -1.86 -0.36 -37.65
C ARG A 250 -1.37 0.50 -36.48
N ALA A 251 -1.30 -0.11 -35.31
CA ALA A 251 -0.76 0.49 -34.10
C ALA A 251 0.25 -0.46 -33.45
N PHE A 252 1.24 0.13 -32.80
CA PHE A 252 2.15 -0.58 -31.90
C PHE A 252 2.01 0.06 -30.52
N GLY A 253 1.50 -0.69 -29.54
CA GLY A 253 1.08 -0.10 -28.28
C GLY A 253 1.20 -1.04 -27.10
N ASP A 254 0.69 -0.57 -25.97
CA ASP A 254 0.96 -1.16 -24.68
C ASP A 254 0.26 -2.52 -24.51
N ILE A 255 0.89 -3.39 -23.71
CA ILE A 255 0.34 -4.68 -23.31
C ILE A 255 -0.01 -4.60 -21.82
N VAL A 256 -1.28 -4.87 -21.50
CA VAL A 256 -1.75 -4.97 -20.11
C VAL A 256 -2.03 -6.43 -19.78
N VAL A 257 -1.51 -6.91 -18.66
CA VAL A 257 -1.85 -8.22 -18.11
C VAL A 257 -2.85 -8.04 -16.99
N PHE A 258 -3.95 -8.78 -17.02
CA PHE A 258 -4.86 -8.93 -15.91
C PHE A 258 -4.42 -10.12 -15.05
N ARG A 259 -4.22 -9.86 -13.76
CA ARG A 259 -3.84 -10.84 -12.75
C ARG A 259 -4.90 -10.86 -11.65
N SER A 260 -5.42 -12.04 -11.33
CA SER A 260 -6.32 -12.25 -10.19
C SER A 260 -5.99 -13.57 -9.53
N VAL A 261 -5.77 -13.57 -8.22
CA VAL A 261 -5.34 -14.75 -7.48
C VAL A 261 -6.18 -15.01 -6.23
N GLN A 262 -6.35 -16.29 -5.89
CA GLN A 262 -6.85 -16.76 -4.60
C GLN A 262 -5.67 -17.24 -3.75
N SER A 263 -5.70 -16.90 -2.46
CA SER A 263 -4.63 -17.18 -1.51
C SER A 263 -5.11 -16.93 -0.08
N GLU A 264 -4.59 -17.68 0.88
CA GLU A 264 -4.85 -17.47 2.32
C GLU A 264 -3.82 -16.53 2.96
N ASP A 265 -2.54 -16.67 2.60
CA ASP A 265 -1.40 -16.07 3.31
C ASP A 265 -0.33 -15.43 2.39
N ALA A 266 -0.57 -15.43 1.07
CA ALA A 266 0.33 -15.01 0.00
C ALA A 266 1.56 -15.90 -0.21
N MET A 267 1.71 -17.02 0.49
CA MET A 267 2.82 -17.97 0.30
C MET A 267 2.59 -18.87 -0.90
N THR A 268 1.34 -19.30 -1.10
CA THR A 268 0.88 -20.00 -2.31
C THR A 268 -0.35 -19.29 -2.88
N ALA A 269 -0.53 -19.37 -4.20
CA ALA A 269 -1.68 -18.74 -4.85
C ALA A 269 -2.06 -19.43 -6.16
N THR A 270 -3.36 -19.48 -6.44
CA THR A 270 -3.91 -19.99 -7.70
C THR A 270 -4.66 -18.89 -8.43
N ALA A 271 -4.71 -18.95 -9.76
CA ALA A 271 -5.50 -17.99 -10.53
C ALA A 271 -6.98 -18.07 -10.14
N THR A 272 -7.61 -16.91 -9.92
CA THR A 272 -9.05 -16.85 -9.63
C THR A 272 -9.84 -17.37 -10.82
N GLN A 273 -10.82 -18.25 -10.57
CA GLN A 273 -11.76 -18.72 -11.59
C GLN A 273 -12.79 -17.63 -11.94
N VAL A 274 -12.34 -16.62 -12.67
CA VAL A 274 -13.20 -15.54 -13.18
C VAL A 274 -13.96 -16.06 -14.41
N ALA A 275 -15.28 -15.84 -14.44
CA ALA A 275 -16.10 -16.29 -15.56
C ALA A 275 -15.69 -15.56 -16.84
N TRP A 276 -15.64 -16.28 -17.97
CA TRP A 276 -15.18 -15.74 -19.24
C TRP A 276 -15.86 -14.42 -19.66
N PRO A 277 -17.19 -14.25 -19.52
CA PRO A 277 -17.84 -12.98 -19.85
C PRO A 277 -17.37 -11.78 -19.00
N VAL A 278 -16.86 -12.03 -17.77
CA VAL A 278 -16.25 -10.98 -16.95
C VAL A 278 -14.85 -10.64 -17.46
N LEU A 279 -14.07 -11.63 -17.91
CA LEU A 279 -12.75 -11.41 -18.51
C LEU A 279 -12.86 -10.57 -19.79
N GLU A 280 -13.84 -10.85 -20.64
CA GLU A 280 -14.13 -10.07 -21.84
C GLU A 280 -14.53 -8.62 -21.50
N ARG A 281 -15.37 -8.43 -20.49
CA ARG A 281 -15.74 -7.10 -20.00
C ARG A 281 -14.53 -6.33 -19.45
N ILE A 282 -13.63 -6.99 -18.71
CA ILE A 282 -12.37 -6.38 -18.24
C ILE A 282 -11.52 -5.95 -19.44
N ARG A 283 -11.33 -6.83 -20.42
CA ARG A 283 -10.60 -6.52 -21.66
C ARG A 283 -11.17 -5.28 -22.34
N ASP A 284 -12.47 -5.25 -22.59
CA ASP A 284 -13.13 -4.16 -23.33
C ASP A 284 -13.02 -2.83 -22.59
N ARG A 285 -13.28 -2.83 -21.27
CA ARG A 285 -13.13 -1.64 -20.42
C ARG A 285 -11.69 -1.13 -20.39
N ILE A 286 -10.68 -2.01 -20.37
CA ILE A 286 -9.27 -1.60 -20.41
C ILE A 286 -8.93 -0.96 -21.75
N LEU A 287 -9.35 -1.56 -22.87
CA LEU A 287 -9.10 -1.03 -24.21
C LEU A 287 -9.77 0.34 -24.43
N ASP A 288 -10.97 0.53 -23.88
CA ASP A 288 -11.68 1.82 -23.96
C ASP A 288 -11.06 2.88 -23.04
N ALA A 289 -10.67 2.53 -21.81
CA ALA A 289 -10.12 3.48 -20.84
C ALA A 289 -8.66 3.88 -21.12
N CYS A 290 -7.91 3.04 -21.84
CA CYS A 290 -6.49 3.21 -22.10
C CYS A 290 -6.17 3.14 -23.61
N PRO A 291 -6.31 4.25 -24.35
CA PRO A 291 -6.17 4.26 -25.82
C PRO A 291 -4.80 3.81 -26.34
N THR A 292 -3.74 3.80 -25.54
CA THR A 292 -2.42 3.32 -25.96
C THR A 292 -2.30 1.79 -25.89
N VAL A 293 -3.19 1.11 -25.17
CA VAL A 293 -3.21 -0.34 -25.04
C VAL A 293 -3.72 -0.98 -26.33
N THR A 294 -3.03 -2.03 -26.77
CA THR A 294 -3.40 -2.81 -27.96
C THR A 294 -3.65 -4.27 -27.67
N LYS A 295 -3.19 -4.76 -26.50
CA LYS A 295 -3.32 -6.16 -26.11
C LYS A 295 -3.60 -6.26 -24.63
N VAL A 296 -4.58 -7.09 -24.28
CA VAL A 296 -4.88 -7.46 -22.89
C VAL A 296 -4.68 -8.96 -22.76
N LEU A 297 -3.96 -9.40 -21.73
CA LEU A 297 -3.63 -10.80 -21.45
C LEU A 297 -4.20 -11.21 -20.09
N LEU A 298 -4.36 -12.51 -19.86
CA LEU A 298 -4.72 -13.10 -18.57
C LEU A 298 -3.54 -13.95 -18.07
N ASP A 299 -3.09 -13.71 -16.84
CA ASP A 299 -2.08 -14.55 -16.20
C ASP A 299 -2.72 -15.64 -15.32
N LEU A 300 -2.53 -16.88 -15.77
CA LEU A 300 -3.03 -18.10 -15.13
C LEU A 300 -1.99 -18.81 -14.25
N THR A 301 -0.75 -18.30 -14.19
CA THR A 301 0.38 -19.00 -13.58
C THR A 301 0.24 -19.04 -12.07
N PRO A 302 0.33 -20.19 -11.39
CA PRO A 302 0.26 -20.24 -9.93
C PRO A 302 1.53 -19.70 -9.26
N LYS A 303 1.44 -19.49 -7.94
CA LYS A 303 2.57 -19.33 -7.03
C LYS A 303 2.68 -20.59 -6.17
N PRO A 304 3.78 -21.36 -6.26
CA PRO A 304 4.84 -21.38 -7.30
C PRO A 304 4.32 -21.87 -8.68
N PRO A 305 5.05 -21.69 -9.81
CA PRO A 305 6.46 -21.25 -9.93
C PRO A 305 6.64 -19.73 -9.98
N SER A 306 5.57 -18.95 -10.15
CA SER A 306 5.64 -17.49 -10.25
C SER A 306 5.47 -16.84 -8.87
N THR A 307 5.51 -15.50 -8.84
CA THR A 307 5.06 -14.67 -7.72
C THR A 307 3.66 -14.11 -7.99
N ILE A 308 3.09 -13.39 -7.02
CA ILE A 308 1.81 -12.68 -7.23
C ILE A 308 2.07 -11.42 -8.06
N GLU A 309 3.01 -10.58 -7.62
CA GLU A 309 3.45 -9.36 -8.31
C GLU A 309 4.43 -9.70 -9.47
N TYR A 310 4.70 -8.72 -10.34
CA TYR A 310 5.53 -8.87 -11.55
C TYR A 310 6.95 -8.32 -11.42
N ILE A 311 7.23 -7.57 -10.35
CA ILE A 311 8.53 -7.03 -9.95
C ILE A 311 8.65 -7.05 -8.43
#